data_AF-A0A2M8N595-F1
#
_entry.id   AF-A0A2M8N595-F1
#
_cell.length_a   1.000
_cell.length_b   1.000
_cell.length_c   1.000
_cell.angle_alpha   90.00
_cell.angle_beta   90.00
_cell.angle_gamma   90.00
#
_symmetry.space_group_name_H-M   'P 1'
#
loop_
_entity.id
_entity.type
_entity.pdbx_description
1 polymer ?
#
loop_
_entity_poly.entity_id
_entity_poly.type
_entity_poly.pdbx_seq_one_letter_code
_entity_poly.pdbx_strand_id
1 'polypeptide(L)'
;DATRLLNTLKQQIQRAYQSEGTYNGNIDQTLKDLRAYPAGTLQAGGQAQHPFGGNITYAANGATFDITFANIERSACIQLGQQFSSSADSDFVSLDIDGGGDPDDNGDGDGIIELSELQTDCPAASAGGVSMTWTFY
;
A
#
# COMPACT_ATOMS: atom_id res chain seq x y z
N ASP A 1 -1.44 14.17 -1.49
CA ASP A 1 -2.28 13.10 -2.06
C ASP A 1 -1.59 11.77 -1.83
N ALA A 2 -2.26 10.86 -1.11
CA ALA A 2 -1.74 9.57 -0.68
C ALA A 2 -1.71 8.54 -1.82
N THR A 3 -2.66 8.59 -2.75
CA THR A 3 -2.68 7.73 -3.94
C THR A 3 -1.45 7.97 -4.81
N ARG A 4 -1.12 9.25 -5.03
CA ARG A 4 0.09 9.63 -5.75
C ARG A 4 1.36 9.16 -5.03
N LEU A 5 1.38 9.24 -3.70
CA LEU A 5 2.50 8.75 -2.90
C LEU A 5 2.68 7.24 -3.08
N LEU A 6 1.60 6.46 -2.94
CA LEU A 6 1.62 5.00 -3.12
C LEU A 6 2.12 4.62 -4.52
N ASN A 7 1.57 5.23 -5.57
CA ASN A 7 2.02 5.01 -6.95
C ASN A 7 3.50 5.37 -7.16
N THR A 8 3.96 6.46 -6.54
CA THR A 8 5.37 6.85 -6.63
C THR A 8 6.24 5.82 -5.92
N LEU A 9 5.88 5.39 -4.71
CA LEU A 9 6.62 4.37 -3.97
C LEU A 9 6.68 3.04 -4.74
N LYS A 10 5.56 2.57 -5.28
CA LYS A 10 5.49 1.38 -6.14
C LYS A 10 6.54 1.45 -7.25
N GLN A 11 6.51 2.52 -8.03
CA GLN A 11 7.43 2.73 -9.14
C GLN A 11 8.90 2.83 -8.71
N GLN A 12 9.18 3.41 -7.54
CA GLN A 12 10.55 3.52 -7.02
C GLN A 12 11.08 2.16 -6.56
N ILE A 13 10.24 1.33 -5.93
CA ILE A 13 10.60 -0.04 -5.52
C ILE A 13 10.87 -0.89 -6.77
N GLN A 14 9.96 -0.90 -7.75
CA GLN A 14 10.14 -1.64 -9.00
C GLN A 14 11.42 -1.22 -9.75
N ARG A 15 11.74 0.08 -9.76
CA ARG A 15 13.01 0.58 -10.35
C ARG A 15 14.24 0.13 -9.58
N ALA A 16 14.18 0.13 -8.24
CA ALA A 16 15.29 -0.28 -7.40
C ALA A 16 15.63 -1.77 -7.59
N TYR A 17 14.61 -2.61 -7.82
CA TYR A 17 14.75 -4.07 -7.93
C TYR A 17 14.71 -4.61 -9.36
N GLN A 18 14.68 -3.73 -10.38
CA GLN A 18 14.53 -4.11 -11.80
C GLN A 18 15.59 -5.15 -12.26
N SER A 19 16.79 -5.12 -11.70
CA SER A 19 17.88 -6.04 -12.05
C SER A 19 17.91 -7.33 -11.24
N GLU A 20 17.15 -7.44 -10.16
CA GLU A 20 17.24 -8.54 -9.19
C GLU A 20 16.28 -9.70 -9.51
N GLY A 21 15.24 -9.45 -10.32
CA GLY A 21 14.23 -10.44 -10.72
C GLY A 21 13.32 -10.94 -9.59
N THR A 22 13.59 -10.52 -8.34
CA THR A 22 12.82 -10.79 -7.13
C THR A 22 13.04 -9.64 -6.12
N TYR A 23 12.06 -9.37 -5.28
CA TYR A 23 12.16 -8.46 -4.15
C TYR A 23 12.68 -9.22 -2.93
N ASN A 24 13.89 -8.89 -2.51
CA ASN A 24 14.51 -9.47 -1.31
C ASN A 24 15.10 -8.37 -0.41
N GLY A 25 15.24 -8.68 0.87
CA GLY A 25 15.90 -7.80 1.84
C GLY A 25 15.01 -6.66 2.34
N ASN A 26 15.64 -5.58 2.78
CA ASN A 26 14.96 -4.46 3.41
C ASN A 26 14.69 -3.33 2.38
N ILE A 27 13.48 -3.31 1.85
CA ILE A 27 13.03 -2.31 0.85
C ILE A 27 13.19 -0.88 1.37
N ASP A 28 12.85 -0.61 2.63
CA ASP A 28 12.96 0.73 3.22
C ASP A 28 14.42 1.23 3.21
N GLN A 29 15.36 0.36 3.59
CA GLN A 29 16.78 0.68 3.53
C GLN A 29 17.26 0.89 2.09
N THR A 30 16.85 0.03 1.16
CA THR A 30 17.18 0.18 -0.27
C THR A 30 16.70 1.52 -0.82
N LEU A 31 15.46 1.92 -0.53
CA LEU A 31 14.91 3.21 -0.95
C LEU A 31 15.65 4.40 -0.33
N LYS A 32 16.12 4.28 0.92
CA LYS A 32 16.95 5.30 1.59
C LYS A 32 18.31 5.43 0.92
N ASP A 33 18.99 4.32 0.68
CA ASP A 33 20.33 4.30 0.09
C ASP A 33 20.33 4.89 -1.32
N LEU A 34 19.28 4.61 -2.09
CA LEU A 34 19.07 5.16 -3.44
C LEU A 34 18.49 6.60 -3.42
N ARG A 35 18.13 7.13 -2.26
CA ARG A 35 17.43 8.42 -2.10
C ARG A 35 16.16 8.50 -2.96
N ALA A 36 15.44 7.39 -3.06
CA ALA A 36 14.27 7.24 -3.92
C ALA A 36 12.95 7.69 -3.26
N TYR A 37 13.00 8.10 -1.99
CA TYR A 37 11.82 8.61 -1.28
C TYR A 37 11.33 9.94 -1.85
N PRO A 38 10.00 10.10 -2.04
CA PRO A 38 9.43 11.40 -2.42
C PRO A 38 9.69 12.44 -1.32
N ALA A 39 9.92 13.69 -1.73
CA ALA A 39 10.17 14.80 -0.81
C ALA A 39 9.04 14.94 0.22
N GLY A 40 9.41 15.07 1.50
CA GLY A 40 8.46 15.19 2.61
C GLY A 40 7.87 13.87 3.11
N THR A 41 8.24 12.71 2.53
CA THR A 41 7.80 11.39 3.02
C THR A 41 8.59 10.94 4.24
N LEU A 42 9.89 11.25 4.30
CA LEU A 42 10.75 10.87 5.42
C LEU A 42 10.68 11.93 6.52
N GLN A 43 10.31 11.49 7.71
CA GLN A 43 10.36 12.30 8.93
C GLN A 43 11.78 12.40 9.49
N ALA A 44 11.97 13.32 10.44
CA ALA A 44 13.19 13.36 11.24
C ALA A 44 13.39 11.99 11.92
N GLY A 45 14.54 11.34 11.67
CA GLY A 45 14.80 9.95 12.11
C GLY A 45 14.62 8.90 11.01
N GLY A 46 14.18 9.28 9.81
CA GLY A 46 14.14 8.40 8.64
C GLY A 46 12.93 7.48 8.58
N GLN A 47 11.90 7.67 9.41
CA GLN A 47 10.64 6.93 9.28
C GLN A 47 9.83 7.49 8.11
N ALA A 48 9.35 6.63 7.22
CA ALA A 48 8.44 7.01 6.15
C ALA A 48 7.02 7.20 6.69
N GLN A 49 6.36 8.29 6.28
CA GLN A 49 5.02 8.66 6.73
C GLN A 49 4.17 9.11 5.54
N HIS A 50 2.89 8.72 5.52
CA HIS A 50 1.93 9.18 4.51
C HIS A 50 1.20 10.46 4.96
N PRO A 51 0.48 11.16 4.06
CA PRO A 51 -0.12 12.47 4.34
C PRO A 51 -1.12 12.52 5.50
N PHE A 52 -1.70 11.37 5.89
CA PHE A 52 -2.60 11.26 7.05
C PHE A 52 -1.88 11.11 8.40
N GLY A 53 -0.55 11.11 8.42
CA GLY A 53 0.25 11.07 9.65
C GLY A 53 0.54 9.66 10.19
N GLY A 54 0.17 8.61 9.46
CA GLY A 54 0.54 7.24 9.78
C GLY A 54 1.82 6.78 9.07
N ASN A 55 2.40 5.71 9.59
CA ASN A 55 3.67 5.18 9.08
C ASN A 55 3.46 4.38 7.79
N ILE A 56 4.51 4.36 6.97
CA ILE A 56 4.60 3.48 5.81
C ILE A 56 5.62 2.37 6.13
N THR A 57 5.24 1.13 5.91
CA THR A 57 6.12 -0.04 6.02
C THR A 57 6.09 -0.86 4.74
N TYR A 58 7.10 -1.71 4.58
CA TYR A 58 7.34 -2.46 3.36
C TYR A 58 7.70 -3.91 3.70
N ALA A 59 7.28 -4.84 2.86
CA ALA A 59 7.72 -6.23 2.92
C ALA A 59 8.15 -6.72 1.55
N ALA A 60 9.23 -7.50 1.50
CA ALA A 60 9.73 -8.16 0.30
C ALA A 60 9.31 -9.63 0.35
N ASN A 61 8.54 -10.07 -0.65
CA ASN A 61 7.87 -11.36 -0.66
C ASN A 61 8.29 -12.22 -1.87
N GLY A 62 9.54 -12.08 -2.30
CA GLY A 62 10.10 -12.84 -3.42
C GLY A 62 9.62 -12.29 -4.77
N ALA A 63 8.52 -12.80 -5.31
CA ALA A 63 7.99 -12.32 -6.59
C ALA A 63 7.18 -11.02 -6.47
N THR A 64 6.75 -10.68 -5.25
CA THR A 64 5.93 -9.51 -4.95
C THR A 64 6.53 -8.69 -3.82
N PHE A 65 5.97 -7.51 -3.58
CA PHE A 65 6.26 -6.70 -2.40
C PHE A 65 4.99 -6.02 -1.90
N ASP A 66 5.04 -5.65 -0.62
CA ASP A 66 3.94 -4.98 0.05
C ASP A 66 4.31 -3.54 0.38
N ILE A 67 3.32 -2.65 0.28
CA ILE A 67 3.36 -1.31 0.88
C ILE A 67 2.20 -1.23 1.86
N THR A 68 2.48 -0.97 3.13
CA THR A 68 1.46 -0.84 4.17
C THR A 68 1.38 0.60 4.66
N PHE A 69 0.18 1.18 4.66
CA PHE A 69 -0.12 2.45 5.32
C PHE A 69 -0.89 2.18 6.60
N ALA A 70 -0.35 2.57 7.75
CA ALA A 70 -1.01 2.39 9.05
C ALA A 70 -1.85 3.62 9.44
N ASN A 71 -2.78 3.47 10.37
CA ASN A 71 -3.55 4.58 10.94
C ASN A 71 -4.33 5.40 9.89
N ILE A 72 -4.94 4.72 8.92
CA ILE A 72 -5.81 5.34 7.92
C ILE A 72 -7.22 5.50 8.50
N GLU A 73 -7.79 6.69 8.44
CA GLU A 73 -9.18 6.91 8.84
C GLU A 73 -10.16 6.29 7.84
N ARG A 74 -11.37 5.92 8.29
CA ARG A 74 -12.36 5.21 7.45
C ARG A 74 -12.64 5.89 6.11
N SER A 75 -12.80 7.21 6.09
CA SER A 75 -13.03 7.96 4.85
C SER A 75 -11.88 7.83 3.87
N ALA A 76 -10.64 7.92 4.36
CA ALA A 76 -9.44 7.74 3.56
C ALA A 76 -9.26 6.29 3.11
N CYS A 77 -9.63 5.32 3.95
CA CYS A 77 -9.60 3.89 3.61
C CYS A 77 -10.46 3.59 2.39
N ILE A 78 -11.73 4.01 2.44
CA ILE A 78 -12.66 3.83 1.32
C ILE A 78 -12.13 4.55 0.07
N GLN A 79 -11.68 5.80 0.21
CA GLN A 79 -11.18 6.56 -0.93
C GLN A 79 -9.96 5.93 -1.60
N LEU A 80 -9.02 5.41 -0.80
CA LEU A 80 -7.80 4.78 -1.30
C LEU A 80 -8.05 3.40 -1.88
N GLY A 81 -8.93 2.60 -1.26
CA GLY A 81 -9.26 1.26 -1.73
C GLY A 81 -9.86 1.28 -3.13
N GLN A 82 -10.64 2.31 -3.46
CA GLN A 82 -11.23 2.48 -4.80
C GLN A 82 -10.22 2.89 -5.89
N GLN A 83 -8.97 3.19 -5.55
CA GLN A 83 -7.99 3.69 -6.53
C GLN A 83 -7.21 2.56 -7.21
N PHE A 84 -7.22 1.36 -6.63
CA PHE A 84 -6.46 0.23 -7.14
C PHE A 84 -7.41 -0.94 -7.36
N SER A 85 -7.30 -1.54 -8.53
CA SER A 85 -7.97 -2.76 -8.91
C SER A 85 -7.08 -3.49 -9.91
N SER A 86 -7.27 -4.79 -10.04
CA SER A 86 -6.55 -5.59 -11.04
C SER A 86 -6.78 -5.10 -12.47
N SER A 87 -7.93 -4.45 -12.70
CA SER A 87 -8.31 -3.83 -13.99
C SER A 87 -7.64 -2.48 -14.25
N ALA A 88 -7.24 -1.75 -13.21
CA ALA A 88 -6.63 -0.42 -13.33
C ALA A 88 -5.09 -0.45 -13.34
N ASP A 89 -4.48 -1.45 -12.71
CA ASP A 89 -3.03 -1.59 -12.58
C ASP A 89 -2.62 -3.06 -12.74
N SER A 90 -1.89 -3.38 -13.82
CA SER A 90 -1.47 -4.76 -14.10
C SER A 90 -0.49 -5.34 -13.08
N ASP A 91 0.17 -4.49 -12.30
CA ASP A 91 1.10 -4.93 -11.26
C ASP A 91 0.38 -5.14 -9.92
N PHE A 92 -0.86 -4.69 -9.77
CA PHE A 92 -1.64 -4.88 -8.56
C PHE A 92 -2.01 -6.35 -8.39
N VAL A 93 -1.73 -6.88 -7.21
CA VAL A 93 -2.01 -8.28 -6.85
C VAL A 93 -3.21 -8.35 -5.92
N SER A 94 -3.17 -7.60 -4.81
CA SER A 94 -4.23 -7.59 -3.81
C SER A 94 -4.16 -6.38 -2.90
N LEU A 95 -5.26 -6.10 -2.20
CA LEU A 95 -5.34 -5.12 -1.11
C LEU A 95 -5.81 -5.82 0.16
N ASP A 96 -5.02 -5.84 1.23
CA ASP A 96 -5.49 -6.30 2.55
C ASP A 96 -5.85 -5.11 3.46
N ILE A 97 -6.96 -5.21 4.17
CA ILE A 97 -7.42 -4.19 5.15
C ILE A 97 -7.50 -4.82 6.55
N ASP A 98 -6.65 -4.34 7.46
CA ASP A 98 -6.55 -4.82 8.86
C ASP A 98 -6.36 -6.34 9.02
N GLY A 99 -5.76 -7.02 8.04
CA GLY A 99 -5.58 -8.48 8.06
C GLY A 99 -6.87 -9.26 7.74
N GLY A 100 -7.87 -8.60 7.17
CA GLY A 100 -9.16 -9.17 6.77
C GLY A 100 -9.13 -9.93 5.45
N GLY A 101 -8.03 -9.85 4.69
CA GLY A 101 -7.93 -10.37 3.33
C GLY A 101 -8.33 -9.33 2.28
N ASP A 102 -8.41 -9.76 1.01
CA ASP A 102 -8.79 -8.87 -0.08
C ASP A 102 -10.30 -8.56 -0.04
N PRO A 103 -10.72 -7.27 -0.02
CA PRO A 103 -12.12 -6.91 -0.09
C PRO A 103 -12.86 -7.52 -1.30
N ASP A 104 -12.17 -7.71 -2.43
CA ASP A 104 -12.72 -8.37 -3.62
C ASP A 104 -13.02 -9.86 -3.36
N ASP A 105 -12.17 -10.55 -2.58
CA ASP A 105 -12.40 -11.96 -2.18
C ASP A 105 -13.60 -12.11 -1.22
N ASN A 106 -13.93 -11.06 -0.48
CA ASN A 106 -15.08 -11.02 0.42
C ASN A 106 -16.41 -10.71 -0.30
N GLY A 107 -16.34 -10.33 -1.59
CA GLY A 107 -17.48 -10.05 -2.45
C GLY A 107 -17.71 -11.12 -3.52
N ASP A 108 -17.54 -10.76 -4.79
CA ASP A 108 -17.76 -11.64 -5.94
C ASP A 108 -16.47 -12.12 -6.64
N GLY A 109 -15.31 -11.57 -6.27
CA GLY A 109 -14.00 -11.95 -6.80
C GLY A 109 -13.84 -11.62 -8.28
N ASP A 110 -14.45 -10.54 -8.75
CA ASP A 110 -14.42 -10.12 -10.15
C ASP A 110 -13.18 -9.31 -10.55
N GLY A 111 -12.30 -9.01 -9.58
CA GLY A 111 -11.09 -8.23 -9.78
C GLY A 111 -11.29 -6.72 -9.54
N ILE A 112 -12.48 -6.30 -9.08
CA ILE A 112 -12.89 -4.91 -8.88
C ILE A 112 -13.32 -4.70 -7.43
N ILE A 113 -12.58 -3.86 -6.72
CA ILE A 113 -12.93 -3.48 -5.35
C ILE A 113 -14.09 -2.47 -5.37
N GLU A 114 -15.27 -2.91 -4.96
CA GLU A 114 -16.48 -2.11 -4.89
C GLU A 114 -16.56 -1.23 -3.64
N LEU A 115 -17.42 -0.19 -3.70
CA LEU A 115 -17.75 0.60 -2.52
C LEU A 115 -18.40 -0.25 -1.42
N SER A 116 -19.22 -1.25 -1.79
CA SER A 116 -19.92 -2.17 -0.89
C SER A 116 -18.95 -2.92 0.02
N GLU A 117 -17.88 -3.44 -0.59
CA GLU A 117 -16.85 -4.25 0.05
C GLU A 117 -16.02 -3.39 0.98
N LEU A 118 -15.56 -2.22 0.50
CA LEU A 118 -14.81 -1.27 1.33
C LEU A 118 -15.62 -0.72 2.50
N GLN A 119 -16.94 -0.56 2.37
CA GLN A 119 -17.78 -0.15 3.49
C GLN A 119 -17.87 -1.19 4.60
N THR A 120 -17.70 -2.46 4.24
CA THR A 120 -17.65 -3.62 5.15
C THR A 120 -16.27 -3.70 5.80
N ASP A 121 -15.21 -3.60 5.00
CA ASP A 121 -13.84 -3.91 5.43
C ASP A 121 -13.09 -2.71 6.03
N CYS A 122 -13.50 -1.47 5.74
CA CYS A 122 -13.01 -0.28 6.45
C CYS A 122 -13.86 -0.03 7.71
N PRO A 123 -13.50 -0.52 8.92
CA PRO A 123 -14.32 -0.41 10.13
C PRO A 123 -14.68 1.04 10.53
N ALA A 124 -15.86 1.22 11.11
CA ALA A 124 -16.39 2.53 11.53
C ALA A 124 -15.68 3.11 12.76
N ALA A 125 -15.07 2.25 13.58
CA ALA A 125 -14.47 2.62 14.85
C ALA A 125 -13.20 1.79 15.10
N SER A 126 -12.11 2.11 14.40
CA SER A 126 -10.77 1.65 14.77
C SER A 126 -10.11 2.73 15.63
N ALA A 127 -9.95 2.46 16.93
CA ALA A 127 -9.19 3.32 17.83
C ALA A 127 -7.70 3.25 17.42
N GLY A 128 -7.31 4.10 16.47
CA GLY A 128 -5.99 4.08 15.84
C GLY A 128 -6.01 4.22 14.32
N GLY A 129 -7.17 4.09 13.66
CA GLY A 129 -7.26 3.95 12.21
C GLY A 129 -7.00 2.51 11.76
N VAL A 130 -7.10 2.27 10.46
CA VAL A 130 -6.91 0.94 9.83
C VAL A 130 -5.55 0.87 9.15
N SER A 131 -5.03 -0.33 8.97
CA SER A 131 -3.87 -0.60 8.12
C SER A 131 -4.36 -1.10 6.77
N MET A 132 -3.81 -0.51 5.70
CA MET A 132 -4.06 -0.95 4.33
C MET A 132 -2.76 -1.41 3.72
N THR A 133 -2.73 -2.63 3.20
CA THR A 133 -1.55 -3.27 2.63
C THR A 133 -1.81 -3.61 1.17
N TRP A 134 -1.11 -2.93 0.27
CA TRP A 134 -1.17 -3.23 -1.17
C TRP A 134 -0.01 -4.14 -1.55
N THR A 135 -0.34 -5.22 -2.24
CA THR A 135 0.63 -6.17 -2.80
C THR A 135 0.80 -5.90 -4.29
N PHE A 136 2.05 -5.83 -4.75
CA PHE A 136 2.38 -5.61 -6.16
C PHE A 136 3.45 -6.60 -6.67
N TYR A 137 3.45 -6.82 -7.99
CA TYR A 137 4.58 -7.38 -8.72
C TYR A 137 5.71 -6.38 -8.96
#